data_AF-A0A7S4I4E6-F1
#
_entry.id   AF-A0A7S4I4E6-F1
#
_cell.length_a   1.000
_cell.length_b   1.000
_cell.length_c   1.000
_cell.angle_alpha   90.00
_cell.angle_beta   90.00
_cell.angle_gamma   90.00
#
_symmetry.space_group_name_H-M   'P 1'
#
loop_
_entity.id
_entity.type
_entity.pdbx_description
1 polymer ?
#
loop_
_entity_poly.entity_id
_entity_poly.type
_entity_poly.pdbx_seq_one_letter_code
_entity_poly.pdbx_strand_id
1 'polypeptide(L)'
;GPDNSRNRIDPMQLEPEWRDMFPKSDLTGGYIGDKYPLCVDLPEGTFLRKGAKYRLLGRNPLPKLMEDNPNFANDDDYTISRLVITDDTLRTDLCDLLHNSGTYESVVTLTTNLECHL
;
A
#
# COMPACT_ATOMS: atom_id res chain seq x y z
N GLY A 1 31.66 -2.53 -44.40
CA GLY A 1 31.81 -1.46 -43.41
C GLY A 1 31.99 -2.09 -42.05
N PRO A 2 32.85 -1.55 -41.18
CA PRO A 2 33.32 -2.22 -39.97
C PRO A 2 32.20 -2.40 -38.95
N ASP A 3 32.26 -3.55 -38.30
CA ASP A 3 31.80 -3.85 -36.96
C ASP A 3 30.30 -3.68 -36.59
N ASN A 4 29.63 -4.83 -36.47
CA ASN A 4 28.28 -5.01 -35.95
C ASN A 4 28.30 -5.17 -34.40
N SER A 5 29.20 -4.50 -33.68
CA SER A 5 29.36 -4.52 -32.21
C SER A 5 28.38 -3.59 -31.50
N ARG A 6 27.13 -3.52 -31.95
CA ARG A 6 26.10 -2.97 -31.08
C ARG A 6 25.89 -3.95 -29.95
N ASN A 7 26.54 -3.66 -28.82
CA ASN A 7 26.26 -4.32 -27.57
C ASN A 7 24.76 -4.13 -27.30
N ARG A 8 23.94 -5.15 -27.62
CA ARG A 8 22.51 -5.22 -27.30
C ARG A 8 22.30 -5.58 -25.82
N ILE A 9 23.30 -5.32 -24.98
CA ILE A 9 23.11 -5.34 -23.54
C ILE A 9 22.21 -4.16 -23.25
N ASP A 10 20.98 -4.48 -22.86
CA ASP A 10 20.07 -3.53 -22.25
C ASP A 10 20.85 -2.85 -21.12
N PRO A 11 21.07 -1.52 -21.16
CA PRO A 11 21.97 -0.86 -20.23
C PRO A 11 21.51 -0.93 -18.77
N MET A 12 20.40 -1.65 -18.46
CA MET A 12 19.74 -1.76 -17.16
C MET A 12 19.90 -0.43 -16.42
N GLN A 13 19.19 0.58 -16.90
CA GLN A 13 19.21 1.88 -16.25
C GLN A 13 18.50 1.74 -14.90
N LEU A 14 19.29 1.81 -13.83
CA LEU A 14 18.76 1.77 -12.48
C LEU A 14 18.33 3.18 -12.10
N GLU A 15 17.05 3.47 -12.23
CA GLU A 15 16.47 4.70 -11.70
C GLU A 15 16.38 4.60 -10.17
N PRO A 16 17.13 5.41 -9.40
CA PRO A 16 17.15 5.30 -7.94
C PRO A 16 15.79 5.52 -7.30
N GLU A 17 14.95 6.34 -7.92
CA GLU A 17 13.61 6.69 -7.45
C GLU A 17 12.63 5.51 -7.61
N TRP A 18 12.88 4.63 -8.58
CA TRP A 18 12.09 3.41 -8.82
C TRP A 18 12.55 2.22 -7.97
N ARG A 19 13.62 2.37 -7.18
CA ARG A 19 14.02 1.32 -6.27
C ARG A 19 13.05 1.25 -5.11
N ASP A 20 12.69 0.03 -4.73
CA ASP A 20 12.09 -0.19 -3.42
C ASP A 20 13.05 0.38 -2.36
N MET A 21 12.59 1.40 -1.65
CA MET A 21 13.36 2.14 -0.66
C MET A 21 13.54 1.33 0.63
N PHE A 22 12.76 0.27 0.82
CA PHE A 22 12.82 -0.61 1.98
C PHE A 22 12.91 -2.09 1.57
N PRO A 23 13.96 -2.48 0.83
CA PRO A 23 14.16 -3.88 0.46
C PRO A 23 14.45 -4.65 1.75
N LYS A 24 13.49 -5.45 2.20
CA LYS A 24 13.63 -6.19 3.45
C LYS A 24 14.73 -7.24 3.29
N SER A 25 15.70 -7.31 4.18
CA SER A 25 16.80 -8.29 4.11
C SER A 25 16.36 -9.63 4.70
N ASP A 26 16.75 -10.75 4.11
CA ASP A 26 16.52 -12.07 4.71
C ASP A 26 17.60 -12.41 5.77
N LEU A 27 17.40 -13.49 6.52
CA LEU A 27 18.29 -13.92 7.60
C LEU A 27 19.61 -14.56 7.11
N THR A 28 19.76 -14.74 5.81
CA THR A 28 20.89 -15.37 5.13
C THR A 28 21.68 -14.38 4.25
N GLY A 29 21.31 -13.10 4.26
CA GLY A 29 21.98 -12.04 3.49
C GLY A 29 21.42 -11.78 2.10
N GLY A 30 20.24 -12.31 1.76
CA GLY A 30 19.46 -11.97 0.57
C GLY A 30 18.36 -10.93 0.84
N TYR A 31 17.39 -10.82 -0.08
CA TYR A 31 16.27 -9.87 0.01
C TYR A 31 14.93 -10.63 0.09
N ILE A 32 14.11 -10.28 1.08
CA ILE A 32 12.72 -10.69 1.24
C ILE A 32 11.89 -9.97 0.15
N GLY A 33 11.51 -10.72 -0.88
CA GLY A 33 10.73 -10.23 -2.01
C GLY A 33 10.11 -11.36 -2.85
N ASP A 34 10.64 -12.57 -2.75
CA ASP A 34 10.07 -13.73 -3.46
C ASP A 34 8.86 -14.36 -2.73
N LYS A 35 8.55 -13.90 -1.51
CA LYS A 35 7.44 -14.43 -0.69
C LYS A 35 6.80 -13.35 0.18
N TYR A 36 6.02 -12.46 -0.42
CA TYR A 36 4.88 -11.92 0.32
C TYR A 36 3.91 -13.09 0.60
N PRO A 37 3.29 -13.21 1.78
CA PRO A 37 2.12 -14.05 1.89
C PRO A 37 1.13 -13.54 0.84
N LEU A 38 0.77 -14.41 -0.10
CA LEU A 38 -0.28 -14.13 -1.05
C LEU A 38 -1.56 -13.81 -0.24
N CYS A 39 -2.53 -13.13 -0.84
CA CYS A 39 -3.81 -12.91 -0.15
C CYS A 39 -4.44 -14.23 0.35
N VAL A 40 -4.08 -15.38 -0.24
CA VAL A 40 -4.47 -16.74 0.20
C VAL A 40 -3.71 -17.25 1.42
N ASP A 41 -2.49 -16.75 1.66
CA ASP A 41 -1.66 -17.11 2.82
C ASP A 41 -2.05 -16.27 4.06
N LEU A 42 -2.72 -15.14 3.83
CA LEU A 42 -3.29 -14.31 4.86
C LEU A 42 -4.68 -14.86 5.24
N PRO A 43 -4.97 -15.02 6.55
CA PRO A 43 -6.32 -15.30 6.97
C PRO A 43 -7.32 -14.28 6.41
N GLU A 44 -8.52 -14.73 6.06
CA GLU A 44 -9.56 -13.81 5.60
C GLU A 44 -9.77 -12.67 6.61
N GLY A 45 -9.93 -11.46 6.06
CA GLY A 45 -10.16 -10.24 6.84
C GLY A 45 -8.97 -9.83 7.72
N THR A 46 -7.73 -10.18 7.42
CA THR A 46 -6.56 -9.75 8.23
C THR A 46 -6.49 -8.24 8.48
N PHE A 47 -6.93 -7.42 7.53
CA PHE A 47 -7.02 -5.97 7.69
C PHE A 47 -8.03 -5.54 8.78
N LEU A 48 -8.99 -6.40 9.14
CA LEU A 48 -9.97 -6.18 10.20
C LEU A 48 -9.57 -6.79 11.54
N ARG A 49 -8.41 -7.46 11.62
CA ARG A 49 -7.98 -8.12 12.86
C ARG A 49 -7.26 -7.16 13.80
N LYS A 50 -7.32 -7.48 15.08
CA LYS A 50 -6.52 -6.83 16.13
C LYS A 50 -5.05 -6.72 15.69
N GLY A 51 -4.51 -5.51 15.82
CA GLY A 51 -3.14 -5.17 15.43
C GLY A 51 -3.01 -4.58 14.03
N ALA A 52 -4.06 -4.62 13.20
CA ALA A 52 -4.06 -3.91 11.92
C ALA A 52 -3.96 -2.39 12.14
N LYS A 53 -3.21 -1.71 11.26
CA LYS A 53 -2.94 -0.27 11.38
C LYS A 53 -3.52 0.49 10.21
N TYR A 54 -4.20 1.59 10.51
CA TYR A 54 -4.78 2.50 9.54
C TYR A 54 -4.10 3.85 9.65
N ARG A 55 -3.80 4.47 8.51
CA ARG A 55 -3.17 5.80 8.45
C ARG A 55 -4.03 6.73 7.63
N LEU A 56 -4.35 7.88 8.19
CA LEU A 56 -5.05 8.94 7.47
C LEU A 56 -4.06 9.64 6.52
N LEU A 57 -4.32 9.53 5.21
CA LEU A 57 -3.49 10.16 4.18
C LEU A 57 -3.90 11.62 3.88
N GLY A 58 -5.11 12.01 4.27
CA GLY A 58 -5.66 13.34 4.03
C GLY A 58 -6.16 13.50 2.60
N ARG A 59 -5.96 14.67 2.00
CA ARG A 59 -6.46 14.99 0.64
C ARG A 59 -5.70 14.27 -0.47
N ASN A 60 -4.45 13.88 -0.23
CA ASN A 60 -3.66 13.15 -1.23
C ASN A 60 -3.92 11.65 -1.06
N PRO A 61 -4.50 10.98 -2.06
CA PRO A 61 -4.78 9.55 -2.01
C PRO A 61 -3.55 8.68 -2.27
N LEU A 62 -2.45 9.27 -2.76
CA LEU A 62 -1.27 8.52 -3.11
C LEU A 62 -0.63 7.90 -1.86
N PRO A 63 -0.24 6.62 -1.92
CA PRO A 63 0.59 5.99 -0.91
C PRO A 63 1.82 6.84 -0.60
N LYS A 64 2.15 6.95 0.68
CA LYS A 64 3.41 7.57 1.11
C LYS A 64 4.52 6.54 0.95
N LEU A 65 5.71 7.02 0.55
CA LEU A 65 6.94 6.21 0.41
C LEU A 65 6.99 5.33 -0.85
N MET A 66 6.14 5.62 -1.85
CA MET A 66 6.17 5.02 -3.17
C MET A 66 6.08 6.14 -4.21
N GLU A 67 6.78 6.01 -5.32
CA GLU A 67 6.61 6.89 -6.47
C GLU A 67 5.49 6.34 -7.34
N ASP A 68 4.35 7.01 -7.31
CA ASP A 68 3.18 6.68 -8.13
C ASP A 68 2.92 7.81 -9.14
N ASN A 69 2.35 7.44 -10.29
CA ASN A 69 1.97 8.42 -11.30
C ASN A 69 1.01 9.46 -10.68
N PRO A 70 1.31 10.77 -10.76
CA PRO A 70 0.48 11.81 -10.14
C PRO A 70 -0.96 11.84 -10.68
N ASN A 71 -1.21 11.28 -11.86
CA ASN A 71 -2.57 11.12 -12.39
C ASN A 71 -3.44 10.23 -11.50
N PHE A 72 -2.85 9.33 -10.71
CA PHE A 72 -3.59 8.53 -9.72
C PHE A 72 -4.09 9.36 -8.52
N ALA A 73 -3.64 10.61 -8.37
CA ALA A 73 -4.21 11.55 -7.42
C ALA A 73 -5.42 12.31 -7.98
N ASN A 74 -5.68 12.22 -9.29
CA ASN A 74 -6.72 12.96 -9.97
C ASN A 74 -7.96 12.09 -10.20
N ASP A 75 -8.94 12.21 -9.31
CA ASP A 75 -10.20 11.48 -9.40
C ASP A 75 -11.12 11.96 -10.54
N ASP A 76 -10.85 13.14 -11.12
CA ASP A 76 -11.68 13.70 -12.18
C ASP A 76 -11.34 13.12 -13.57
N ASP A 77 -10.13 12.58 -13.74
CA ASP A 77 -9.53 12.32 -15.07
C ASP A 77 -9.39 10.83 -15.39
N TYR A 78 -9.54 9.95 -14.39
CA TYR A 78 -9.44 8.50 -14.57
C TYR A 78 -10.49 7.81 -13.70
N THR A 79 -11.10 6.75 -14.22
CA THR A 79 -11.97 5.81 -13.49
C THR A 79 -11.17 5.00 -12.46
N ILE A 80 -10.49 5.71 -11.54
CA ILE A 80 -9.64 5.14 -10.51
C ILE A 80 -10.55 4.39 -9.54
N SER A 81 -10.48 3.07 -9.62
CA SER A 81 -11.18 2.20 -8.69
C SER A 81 -10.49 2.28 -7.34
N ARG A 82 -11.16 2.92 -6.39
CA ARG A 82 -10.71 3.00 -5.00
C ARG A 82 -11.33 1.87 -4.20
N LEU A 83 -10.56 1.29 -3.31
CA LEU A 83 -11.13 0.44 -2.26
C LEU A 83 -11.98 1.34 -1.36
N VAL A 84 -13.29 1.16 -1.41
CA VAL A 84 -14.24 1.89 -0.57
C VAL A 84 -14.89 0.89 0.37
N ILE A 85 -14.94 1.26 1.65
CA ILE A 85 -15.70 0.51 2.65
C ILE A 85 -17.18 0.87 2.44
N THR A 86 -17.97 -0.11 2.01
CA THR A 86 -19.42 0.05 1.75
C THR A 86 -20.28 -0.34 2.95
N ASP A 87 -19.74 -1.08 3.91
CA ASP A 87 -20.43 -1.44 5.15
C ASP A 87 -20.47 -0.21 6.08
N ASP A 88 -21.68 0.30 6.36
CA ASP A 88 -21.88 1.49 7.17
C ASP A 88 -21.46 1.30 8.64
N THR A 89 -21.58 0.09 9.18
CA THR A 89 -21.17 -0.21 10.56
C THR A 89 -19.66 -0.20 10.66
N LEU A 90 -18.98 -0.92 9.77
CA LEU A 90 -17.53 -0.95 9.71
C LEU A 90 -16.93 0.44 9.42
N ARG A 91 -17.58 1.21 8.53
CA ARG A 91 -17.19 2.59 8.22
C ARG A 91 -17.30 3.47 9.46
N THR A 92 -18.37 3.33 10.25
CA THR A 92 -18.57 4.11 11.48
C THR A 92 -17.53 3.73 12.53
N ASP A 93 -17.30 2.43 12.77
CA ASP A 93 -16.31 1.97 13.75
C ASP A 93 -14.90 2.47 13.44
N LEU A 94 -14.48 2.41 12.17
CA LEU A 94 -13.19 2.95 11.74
C LEU A 94 -13.14 4.48 11.81
N CYS A 95 -14.24 5.16 11.48
CA CYS A 95 -14.35 6.62 11.62
C CYS A 95 -14.24 7.05 13.09
N ASP A 96 -14.92 6.39 14.02
CA ASP A 96 -14.87 6.68 15.46
C ASP A 96 -13.47 6.41 16.02
N LEU A 97 -12.80 5.36 15.54
CA LEU A 97 -11.42 5.07 15.90
C LEU A 97 -10.46 6.16 15.43
N LEU A 98 -10.64 6.67 14.20
CA LEU A 98 -9.85 7.76 13.61
C LEU A 98 -10.22 9.13 14.20
N HIS A 99 -11.45 9.29 14.67
CA HIS A 99 -12.04 10.52 15.16
C HIS A 99 -12.39 10.39 16.65
N ASN A 100 -11.35 10.38 17.47
CA ASN A 100 -11.49 10.30 18.92
C ASN A 100 -11.99 11.64 19.48
N SER A 101 -13.32 11.80 19.56
CA SER A 101 -13.98 12.92 20.23
C SER A 101 -13.57 14.31 19.70
N GLY A 102 -13.42 14.46 18.38
CA GLY A 102 -13.04 15.73 17.74
C GLY A 102 -11.55 15.85 17.37
N THR A 103 -10.71 14.90 17.79
CA THR A 103 -9.28 14.86 17.40
C THR A 103 -9.03 13.74 16.39
N TYR A 104 -8.33 14.07 15.29
CA TYR A 104 -7.95 13.09 14.28
C TYR A 104 -6.57 12.51 14.60
N GLU A 105 -6.50 11.20 14.82
CA GLU A 105 -5.22 10.52 14.89
C GLU A 105 -4.74 10.14 13.49
N SER A 106 -3.48 10.50 13.19
CA SER A 106 -2.90 10.21 11.87
C SER A 106 -2.66 8.72 11.63
N VAL A 107 -2.49 7.93 12.70
CA VAL A 107 -2.30 6.48 12.67
C VAL A 107 -3.03 5.86 13.84
N VAL A 108 -3.89 4.88 13.56
CA VAL A 108 -4.66 4.14 14.57
C VAL A 108 -4.42 2.64 14.41
N THR A 109 -4.50 1.89 15.50
CA THR A 109 -4.31 0.44 15.51
C THR A 109 -5.54 -0.24 16.10
N LEU A 110 -6.06 -1.27 15.43
CA LEU A 110 -7.19 -2.03 15.92
C LEU A 110 -6.82 -2.75 17.23
N THR A 111 -7.58 -2.51 18.29
CA THR A 111 -7.41 -3.17 19.59
C THR A 111 -8.25 -4.46 19.70
N THR A 112 -9.27 -4.58 18.86
CA THR A 112 -10.18 -5.72 18.72
C THR A 112 -10.32 -6.09 17.24
N ASN A 113 -10.94 -7.25 16.96
CA ASN A 113 -11.33 -7.56 15.59
C ASN A 113 -12.60 -6.77 15.22
N LEU A 114 -12.69 -6.33 13.97
CA LEU A 114 -13.89 -5.78 13.36
C LEU A 114 -14.55 -6.87 12.51
N GLU A 115 -15.88 -6.91 12.53
CA GLU A 115 -16.66 -7.82 11.69
C GLU A 115 -16.96 -7.15 10.34
N CYS A 116 -17.13 -7.94 9.29
CA CYS A 116 -17.59 -7.47 7.99
C CYS A 116 -18.92 -8.16 7.70
N HIS A 117 -20.00 -7.39 7.58
CA HIS A 117 -21.31 -7.91 7.26
C HIS A 117 -21.50 -7.82 5.74
N LEU A 118 -21.43 -8.98 5.07
CA LEU A 118 -21.71 -9.10 3.63
C LEU A 118 -23.20 -9.02 3.32
#